data_AF-A0A1E7RNY3-F1
#
_entry.id   AF-A0A1E7RNY3-F1
#
_cell.length_a   1.000
_cell.length_b   1.000
_cell.length_c   1.000
_cell.angle_alpha   90.00
_cell.angle_beta   90.00
_cell.angle_gamma   90.00
#
_symmetry.space_group_name_H-M   'P 1'
#
loop_
_entity.id
_entity.type
_entity.pdbx_description
1 polymer ?
#
loop_
_entity_poly.entity_id
_entity_poly.type
_entity_poly.pdbx_seq_one_letter_code
_entity_poly.pdbx_strand_id
1 'polypeptide(L)'
;MKNGLVKEVLSGRAFTVRDFGSPPDGNAEDVIRGLEEEARGGSGAASYAIHLKLWQCANVLKPGRERASVDAQRWKECKDLTPGRLEESIDWLRLASRQGHLGAQIQFSSDADAVVGGMQGVFRNPDSIDEFKQAAVGFMGAAAKRGSVDALMWLGDTYRYGVIAEQDPARSHAYYLAINRAAPDLVSQRLLQTIGKDLTPRELERSQLMSKEIYDECCK
;
A
#
# COMPACT_ATOMS: atom_id res chain seq x y z
N MET A 1 7.25 -8.09 18.21
CA MET A 1 6.69 -6.75 17.92
C MET A 1 5.19 -6.81 18.18
N LYS A 2 4.65 -6.01 19.12
CA LYS A 2 3.21 -5.97 19.43
C LYS A 2 2.38 -5.18 18.38
N ASN A 3 3.03 -4.62 17.35
CA ASN A 3 2.46 -3.63 16.44
C ASN A 3 2.55 -4.06 14.96
N GLY A 4 2.48 -5.36 14.69
CA GLY A 4 2.59 -5.90 13.33
C GLY A 4 1.28 -5.85 12.54
N LEU A 5 1.38 -6.00 11.22
CA LEU A 5 0.23 -6.07 10.33
C LEU A 5 -0.70 -7.24 10.71
N VAL A 6 -1.99 -6.96 10.84
CA VAL A 6 -3.03 -7.97 11.15
C VAL A 6 -3.83 -8.28 9.88
N LYS A 7 -3.96 -9.57 9.59
CA LYS A 7 -4.70 -10.09 8.42
C LYS A 7 -5.94 -10.82 8.90
N GLU A 8 -7.06 -10.62 8.22
CA GLU A 8 -8.23 -11.49 8.34
C GLU A 8 -8.27 -12.44 7.14
N VAL A 9 -8.18 -13.74 7.43
CA VAL A 9 -8.29 -14.78 6.41
C VAL A 9 -9.76 -14.91 5.98
N LEU A 10 -9.99 -14.94 4.67
CA LEU A 10 -11.33 -15.06 4.09
C LEU A 10 -11.57 -16.52 3.65
N SER A 11 -10.78 -17.01 2.70
CA SER A 11 -10.83 -18.40 2.23
C SER A 11 -9.50 -18.79 1.58
N GLY A 12 -9.09 -20.06 1.70
CA GLY A 12 -7.81 -20.51 1.15
C GLY A 12 -6.64 -19.66 1.66
N ARG A 13 -5.86 -19.08 0.74
CA ARG A 13 -4.81 -18.10 1.04
C ARG A 13 -5.29 -16.65 1.02
N ALA A 14 -6.52 -16.39 0.60
CA ALA A 14 -7.07 -15.05 0.49
C ALA A 14 -7.27 -14.40 1.87
N PHE A 15 -6.86 -13.15 1.99
CA PHE A 15 -7.03 -12.34 3.20
C PHE A 15 -7.26 -10.87 2.87
N THR A 16 -7.84 -10.13 3.83
CA THR A 16 -7.77 -8.66 3.87
C THR A 16 -6.84 -8.21 5.00
N VAL A 17 -6.29 -7.01 4.89
CA VAL A 17 -5.51 -6.34 5.93
C VAL A 17 -6.48 -5.54 6.81
N ARG A 18 -6.49 -5.83 8.11
CA ARG A 18 -7.36 -5.14 9.08
C ARG A 18 -6.65 -4.07 9.88
N ASP A 19 -5.36 -4.27 10.11
CA ASP A 19 -4.51 -3.33 10.78
C ASP A 19 -3.17 -3.30 10.05
N PHE A 20 -2.72 -2.11 9.67
CA PHE A 20 -1.44 -1.92 9.00
C PHE A 20 -0.27 -1.95 9.99
N GLY A 21 -0.53 -2.02 11.29
CA GLY A 21 0.44 -1.90 12.35
C GLY A 21 0.47 -0.48 12.90
N SER A 22 1.18 -0.32 14.02
CA SER A 22 1.29 0.95 14.72
C SER A 22 2.76 1.36 14.88
N PRO A 23 3.06 2.67 14.94
CA PRO A 23 4.40 3.15 15.26
C PRO A 23 4.93 2.49 16.55
N PRO A 24 6.22 2.12 16.63
CA PRO A 24 6.81 1.66 17.88
C PRO A 24 6.74 2.72 18.98
N ASP A 25 6.50 2.28 20.22
CA ASP A 25 6.53 3.14 21.40
C ASP A 25 7.96 3.63 21.68
N GLY A 26 8.06 4.76 22.38
CA GLY A 26 9.34 5.31 22.84
C GLY A 26 9.86 6.49 22.02
N ASN A 27 11.00 7.04 22.45
CA ASN A 27 11.63 8.18 21.79
C ASN A 27 11.99 7.82 20.33
N ALA A 28 11.64 8.69 19.40
CA ALA A 28 11.80 8.40 17.98
C ALA A 28 13.26 8.20 17.56
N GLU A 29 14.21 9.00 18.08
CA GLU A 29 15.63 8.82 17.76
C GLU A 29 16.16 7.45 18.23
N ASP A 30 15.78 7.05 19.45
CA ASP A 30 16.17 5.75 20.00
C ASP A 30 15.56 4.59 19.22
N VAL A 31 14.26 4.69 18.87
CA VAL A 31 13.56 3.70 18.04
C VAL A 31 14.24 3.54 16.68
N ILE A 32 14.54 4.65 16.01
CA ILE A 32 15.15 4.58 14.68
C ILE A 32 16.55 3.97 14.77
N ARG A 33 17.38 4.45 15.72
CA ARG A 33 18.74 3.91 15.93
C ARG A 33 18.72 2.41 16.22
N GLY A 34 17.77 1.95 17.02
CA GLY A 34 17.62 0.53 17.37
C GLY A 34 17.18 -0.37 16.21
N LEU A 35 16.51 0.19 15.20
CA LEU A 35 15.98 -0.57 14.05
C LEU A 35 16.83 -0.44 12.78
N GLU A 36 17.71 0.56 12.71
CA GLU A 36 18.38 0.95 11.47
C GLU A 36 19.28 -0.15 10.89
N GLU A 37 20.02 -0.89 11.72
CA GLU A 37 20.85 -2.01 11.26
C GLU A 37 20.02 -3.13 10.64
N GLU A 38 18.95 -3.56 11.33
CA GLU A 38 18.05 -4.61 10.86
C GLU A 38 17.33 -4.19 9.56
N ALA A 39 16.87 -2.94 9.52
CA ALA A 39 16.21 -2.35 8.36
C ALA A 39 17.14 -2.32 7.15
N ARG A 40 18.38 -1.86 7.32
CA ARG A 40 19.41 -1.88 6.25
C ARG A 40 19.85 -3.29 5.87
N GLY A 41 19.77 -4.23 6.82
CA GLY A 41 20.01 -5.67 6.60
C GLY A 41 18.92 -6.41 5.82
N GLY A 42 17.83 -5.74 5.44
CA GLY A 42 16.77 -6.32 4.61
C GLY A 42 15.43 -6.51 5.32
N SER A 43 15.31 -6.17 6.60
CA SER A 43 14.05 -6.32 7.33
C SER A 43 13.03 -5.26 6.92
N GLY A 44 12.10 -5.66 6.05
CA GLY A 44 10.97 -4.82 5.64
C GLY A 44 10.10 -4.37 6.81
N ALA A 45 9.99 -5.18 7.87
CA ALA A 45 9.26 -4.82 9.07
C ALA A 45 9.95 -3.70 9.86
N ALA A 46 11.27 -3.76 10.04
CA ALA A 46 12.04 -2.70 10.68
C ALA A 46 11.98 -1.40 9.87
N SER A 47 12.17 -1.47 8.54
CA SER A 47 12.06 -0.31 7.65
C SER A 47 10.67 0.32 7.73
N TYR A 48 9.60 -0.49 7.75
CA TYR A 48 8.24 0.03 7.84
C TYR A 48 7.93 0.62 9.22
N ALA A 49 8.44 0.03 10.30
CA ALA A 49 8.30 0.57 11.64
C ALA A 49 8.97 1.95 11.79
N ILE A 50 10.15 2.13 11.20
CA ILE A 50 10.81 3.44 11.12
C ILE A 50 9.94 4.45 10.35
N HIS A 51 9.43 4.07 9.19
CA HIS A 51 8.50 4.90 8.42
C HIS A 51 7.29 5.35 9.26
N LEU A 52 6.61 4.41 9.92
CA LEU A 52 5.44 4.70 10.75
C LEU A 52 5.77 5.68 11.89
N LYS A 53 6.94 5.53 12.54
CA LYS A 53 7.39 6.45 13.59
C LYS A 53 7.64 7.86 13.06
N LEU A 54 8.38 7.97 11.96
CA LEU A 54 8.67 9.26 11.34
C LEU A 54 7.39 9.94 10.84
N TRP A 55 6.48 9.18 10.23
CA TRP A 55 5.20 9.69 9.73
C TRP A 55 4.28 10.17 10.86
N GLN A 56 4.23 9.45 11.98
CA GLN A 56 3.56 9.90 13.19
C GLN A 56 4.16 11.23 13.68
N CYS A 57 5.49 11.30 13.77
CA CYS A 57 6.15 12.49 14.28
C CYS A 57 6.09 13.69 13.34
N ALA A 58 6.02 13.49 12.02
CA ALA A 58 5.79 14.56 11.05
C ALA A 58 4.44 15.25 11.29
N ASN A 59 3.42 14.47 11.66
CA ASN A 59 2.13 15.02 12.08
C ASN A 59 2.23 15.77 13.42
N VAL A 60 2.94 15.22 14.41
CA VAL A 60 3.11 15.83 15.74
C VAL A 60 3.85 17.18 15.64
N LEU A 61 4.92 17.24 14.87
CA LEU A 61 5.82 18.39 14.74
C LEU A 61 5.44 19.33 13.59
N LYS A 62 4.25 19.16 13.00
CA LYS A 62 3.78 19.97 11.86
C LYS A 62 3.85 21.47 12.19
N PRO A 63 4.51 22.30 11.36
CA PRO A 63 4.55 23.75 11.58
C PRO A 63 3.15 24.36 11.72
N GLY A 64 3.00 25.28 12.67
CA GLY A 64 1.72 25.95 12.97
C GLY A 64 0.74 25.12 13.81
N ARG A 65 1.07 23.88 14.18
CA ARG A 65 0.27 23.11 15.14
C ARG A 65 0.60 23.54 16.57
N GLU A 66 -0.44 23.82 17.35
CA GLU A 66 -0.27 24.19 18.76
C GLU A 66 0.13 22.97 19.59
N ARG A 67 1.19 23.10 20.40
CA ARG A 67 1.67 22.01 21.25
C ARG A 67 0.59 21.47 22.20
N ALA A 68 -0.28 22.34 22.72
CA ALA A 68 -1.36 21.94 23.62
C ALA A 68 -2.41 21.03 22.96
N SER A 69 -2.49 21.02 21.62
CA SER A 69 -3.39 20.16 20.85
C SER A 69 -2.86 18.74 20.64
N VAL A 70 -1.61 18.47 21.02
CA VAL A 70 -0.97 17.16 20.87
C VAL A 70 -0.90 16.47 22.23
N ASP A 71 -1.23 15.19 22.24
CA ASP A 71 -1.02 14.32 23.39
C ASP A 71 0.43 14.46 23.94
N ALA A 72 0.55 14.64 25.26
CA ALA A 72 1.83 14.95 25.90
C ALA A 72 2.87 13.83 25.73
N GLN A 73 2.42 12.58 25.69
CA GLN A 73 3.29 11.43 25.46
C GLN A 73 3.79 11.41 24.02
N ARG A 74 2.91 11.62 23.02
CA ARG A 74 3.31 11.73 21.60
C ARG A 74 4.29 12.86 21.37
N TRP A 75 4.09 14.02 22.00
CA TRP A 75 5.07 15.11 21.94
C TRP A 75 6.43 14.67 22.50
N LYS A 76 6.45 14.03 23.68
CA LYS A 76 7.68 13.56 24.33
C LYS A 76 8.45 12.58 23.45
N GLU A 77 7.76 11.75 22.68
CA GLU A 77 8.38 10.78 21.77
C GLU A 77 8.99 11.42 20.53
N CYS A 78 8.42 12.52 20.03
CA CYS A 78 8.82 13.11 18.76
C CYS A 78 9.72 14.34 18.87
N LYS A 79 9.67 15.09 19.98
CA LYS A 79 10.29 16.42 20.16
C LYS A 79 11.80 16.51 19.86
N ASP A 80 12.51 15.39 19.86
CA ASP A 80 13.97 15.37 19.68
C ASP A 80 14.37 15.17 18.20
N LEU A 81 13.40 14.92 17.30
CA LEU A 81 13.65 14.78 15.86
C LEU A 81 13.89 16.13 15.18
N THR A 82 14.83 16.14 14.23
CA THR A 82 15.04 17.28 13.33
C THR A 82 14.07 17.25 12.13
N PRO A 83 13.79 18.40 11.48
CA PRO A 83 13.01 18.42 10.25
C PRO A 83 13.56 17.50 9.16
N GLY A 84 14.88 17.48 8.96
CA GLY A 84 15.51 16.61 7.95
C GLY A 84 15.28 15.12 8.22
N ARG A 85 15.26 14.71 9.50
CA ARG A 85 14.98 13.32 9.88
C ARG A 85 13.54 12.91 9.54
N LEU A 86 12.58 13.84 9.62
CA LEU A 86 11.18 13.58 9.25
C LEU A 86 11.02 13.35 7.74
N GLU A 87 11.82 14.03 6.92
CA GLU A 87 11.79 13.91 5.46
C GLU A 87 12.20 12.51 4.98
N GLU A 88 13.01 11.77 5.75
CA GLU A 88 13.40 10.39 5.45
C GLU A 88 12.24 9.39 5.49
N SER A 89 11.08 9.76 6.04
CA SER A 89 9.93 8.86 6.21
C SER A 89 9.56 8.12 4.92
N ILE A 90 9.54 8.83 3.78
CA ILE A 90 9.17 8.25 2.48
C ILE A 90 10.26 7.33 1.93
N ASP A 91 11.53 7.59 2.22
CA ASP A 91 12.63 6.71 1.83
C ASP A 91 12.56 5.37 2.55
N TRP A 92 12.20 5.38 3.83
CA TRP A 92 11.94 4.17 4.61
C TRP A 92 10.72 3.41 4.09
N LEU A 93 9.64 4.10 3.67
CA LEU A 93 8.49 3.46 3.02
C LEU A 93 8.89 2.78 1.70
N ARG A 94 9.68 3.47 0.88
CA ARG A 94 10.23 2.93 -0.38
C ARG A 94 11.09 1.70 -0.11
N LEU A 95 11.97 1.76 0.88
CA LEU A 95 12.82 0.63 1.25
C LEU A 95 12.01 -0.57 1.74
N ALA A 96 11.07 -0.35 2.66
CA ALA A 96 10.19 -1.40 3.18
C ALA A 96 9.37 -2.07 2.07
N SER A 97 8.88 -1.27 1.09
CA SER A 97 8.13 -1.77 -0.05
C SER A 97 8.98 -2.67 -0.96
N ARG A 98 10.23 -2.26 -1.24
CA ARG A 98 11.21 -3.07 -1.98
C ARG A 98 11.61 -4.35 -1.24
N GLN A 99 11.68 -4.29 0.09
CA GLN A 99 11.93 -5.45 0.95
C GLN A 99 10.72 -6.38 1.09
N GLY A 100 9.61 -6.10 0.39
CA GLY A 100 8.46 -6.99 0.34
C GLY A 100 7.48 -6.85 1.51
N HIS A 101 7.62 -5.82 2.34
CA HIS A 101 6.69 -5.61 3.45
C HIS A 101 5.29 -5.23 2.91
N LEU A 102 4.29 -6.05 3.23
CA LEU A 102 2.94 -5.90 2.68
C LEU A 102 2.28 -4.54 3.01
N GLY A 103 2.37 -4.10 4.27
CA GLY A 103 1.78 -2.81 4.69
C GLY A 103 2.38 -1.62 3.93
N ALA A 104 3.71 -1.51 3.97
CA ALA A 104 4.48 -0.60 3.12
C ALA A 104 4.07 -0.59 1.64
N GLN A 105 3.96 -1.77 1.00
CA GLN A 105 3.55 -1.87 -0.39
C GLN A 105 2.16 -1.27 -0.63
N ILE A 106 1.18 -1.58 0.23
CA ILE A 106 -0.18 -1.03 0.14
C ILE A 106 -0.17 0.48 0.37
N GLN A 107 0.52 0.95 1.41
CA GLN A 107 0.58 2.37 1.74
C GLN A 107 1.27 3.18 0.65
N PHE A 108 2.39 2.67 0.10
CA PHE A 108 3.07 3.27 -1.05
C PHE A 108 2.10 3.46 -2.22
N SER A 109 1.39 2.39 -2.62
CA SER A 109 0.48 2.44 -3.78
C SER A 109 -0.77 3.29 -3.57
N SER A 110 -1.05 3.72 -2.34
CA SER A 110 -2.28 4.47 -2.01
C SER A 110 -2.08 5.99 -1.99
N ASP A 111 -0.85 6.49 -1.95
CA ASP A 111 -0.57 7.92 -1.79
C ASP A 111 0.55 8.40 -2.73
N ALA A 112 0.17 8.66 -3.99
CA ALA A 112 1.08 9.14 -5.01
C ALA A 112 1.70 10.50 -4.65
N ASP A 113 0.93 11.40 -4.04
CA ASP A 113 1.40 12.76 -3.72
C ASP A 113 2.49 12.72 -2.66
N ALA A 114 2.29 11.95 -1.58
CA ALA A 114 3.30 11.78 -0.54
C ALA A 114 4.57 11.10 -1.07
N VAL A 115 4.41 10.09 -1.93
CA VAL A 115 5.56 9.36 -2.49
C VAL A 115 6.34 10.20 -3.48
N VAL A 116 5.65 10.89 -4.40
CA VAL A 116 6.27 11.69 -5.47
C VAL A 116 6.77 13.03 -4.94
N GLY A 117 6.14 13.59 -3.89
CA GLY A 117 6.43 14.92 -3.35
C GLY A 117 5.65 16.03 -4.07
N GLY A 118 4.46 15.70 -4.58
CA GLY A 118 3.61 16.59 -5.37
C GLY A 118 4.32 17.24 -6.55
N MET A 119 3.86 18.44 -6.95
CA MET A 119 4.42 19.15 -8.11
C MET A 119 5.91 19.47 -7.96
N GLN A 120 6.39 19.80 -6.75
CA GLN A 120 7.81 20.07 -6.53
C GLN A 120 8.67 18.82 -6.77
N GLY A 121 8.17 17.66 -6.34
CA GLY A 121 8.79 16.38 -6.63
C GLY A 121 8.88 16.10 -8.13
N VAL A 122 7.78 16.33 -8.86
CA VAL A 122 7.76 16.20 -10.33
C VAL A 122 8.71 17.16 -11.01
N PHE A 123 8.83 18.42 -10.55
CA PHE A 123 9.81 19.36 -11.10
C PHE A 123 11.26 18.92 -10.87
N ARG A 124 11.54 18.25 -9.74
CA ARG A 124 12.88 17.72 -9.43
C ARG A 124 13.19 16.45 -10.22
N ASN A 125 12.20 15.57 -10.37
CA ASN A 125 12.29 14.34 -11.15
C ASN A 125 11.03 14.19 -12.03
N PRO A 126 11.09 14.58 -13.31
CA PRO A 126 9.95 14.46 -14.23
C PRO A 126 9.42 13.04 -14.40
N ASP A 127 10.29 12.02 -14.24
CA ASP A 127 9.94 10.61 -14.45
C ASP A 127 9.30 9.97 -13.20
N SER A 128 9.28 10.68 -12.07
CA SER A 128 8.81 10.17 -10.77
C SER A 128 7.37 9.64 -10.77
N ILE A 129 6.50 10.19 -11.60
CA ILE A 129 5.12 9.72 -11.75
C ILE A 129 5.09 8.34 -12.42
N ASP A 130 5.87 8.15 -13.48
CA ASP A 130 5.89 6.88 -14.20
C ASP A 130 6.60 5.80 -13.38
N GLU A 131 7.70 6.16 -12.70
CA GLU A 131 8.35 5.31 -11.72
C GLU A 131 7.39 4.87 -10.61
N PHE A 132 6.61 5.81 -10.07
CA PHE A 132 5.58 5.53 -9.07
C PHE A 132 4.55 4.53 -9.60
N LYS A 133 3.97 4.81 -10.78
CA LYS A 133 2.93 3.97 -11.39
C LYS A 133 3.43 2.53 -11.59
N GLN A 134 4.62 2.37 -12.16
CA GLN A 134 5.22 1.06 -12.39
C GLN A 134 5.47 0.32 -11.07
N ALA A 135 6.06 0.99 -10.08
CA ALA A 135 6.31 0.41 -8.76
C ALA A 135 5.01 0.01 -8.06
N ALA A 136 3.99 0.87 -8.08
CA ALA A 136 2.71 0.64 -7.43
C ALA A 136 1.99 -0.61 -7.99
N VAL A 137 1.96 -0.75 -9.32
CA VAL A 137 1.40 -1.95 -9.98
C VAL A 137 2.21 -3.20 -9.64
N GLY A 138 3.55 -3.12 -9.66
CA GLY A 138 4.42 -4.23 -9.29
C GLY A 138 4.22 -4.70 -7.85
N PHE A 139 4.16 -3.76 -6.91
CA PHE A 139 3.93 -4.04 -5.50
C PHE A 139 2.54 -4.63 -5.23
N MET A 140 1.50 -4.11 -5.88
CA MET A 140 0.15 -4.69 -5.74
C MET A 140 0.03 -6.05 -6.39
N GLY A 141 0.70 -6.29 -7.53
CA GLY A 141 0.81 -7.62 -8.12
C GLY A 141 1.48 -8.63 -7.17
N ALA A 142 2.60 -8.24 -6.54
CA ALA A 142 3.27 -9.08 -5.55
C ALA A 142 2.40 -9.34 -4.30
N ALA A 143 1.66 -8.34 -3.83
CA ALA A 143 0.72 -8.48 -2.72
C ALA A 143 -0.46 -9.41 -3.06
N ALA A 144 -1.02 -9.28 -4.26
CA ALA A 144 -2.08 -10.13 -4.77
C ALA A 144 -1.66 -11.61 -4.82
N LYS A 145 -0.46 -11.91 -5.34
CA LYS A 145 0.09 -13.28 -5.38
C LYS A 145 0.25 -13.92 -4.00
N ARG A 146 0.40 -13.11 -2.95
CA ARG A 146 0.45 -13.59 -1.55
C ARG A 146 -0.92 -13.83 -0.93
N GLY A 147 -2.01 -13.49 -1.62
CA GLY A 147 -3.37 -13.65 -1.11
C GLY A 147 -4.09 -12.35 -0.76
N SER A 148 -3.49 -11.17 -0.96
CA SER A 148 -4.11 -9.91 -0.57
C SER A 148 -5.29 -9.56 -1.49
N VAL A 149 -6.51 -9.66 -0.96
CA VAL A 149 -7.72 -9.25 -1.67
C VAL A 149 -7.81 -7.73 -1.82
N ASP A 150 -7.25 -6.97 -0.87
CA ASP A 150 -7.14 -5.50 -1.00
C ASP A 150 -6.29 -5.11 -2.21
N ALA A 151 -5.22 -5.87 -2.48
CA ALA A 151 -4.38 -5.65 -3.65
C ALA A 151 -5.09 -6.04 -4.96
N LEU A 152 -5.87 -7.12 -4.96
CA LEU A 152 -6.73 -7.46 -6.10
C LEU A 152 -7.74 -6.35 -6.38
N MET A 153 -8.37 -5.78 -5.34
CA MET A 153 -9.32 -4.67 -5.48
C MET A 153 -8.65 -3.45 -6.10
N TRP A 154 -7.48 -3.06 -5.55
CA TRP A 154 -6.71 -1.94 -6.07
C TRP A 154 -6.29 -2.13 -7.53
N LEU A 155 -5.90 -3.34 -7.94
CA LEU A 155 -5.57 -3.64 -9.34
C LEU A 155 -6.82 -3.60 -10.24
N GLY A 156 -7.95 -4.12 -9.76
CA GLY A 156 -9.25 -4.02 -10.44
C GLY A 156 -9.62 -2.57 -10.73
N ASP A 157 -9.53 -1.70 -9.71
CA ASP A 157 -9.77 -0.26 -9.84
C ASP A 157 -8.76 0.43 -10.76
N THR A 158 -7.48 0.07 -10.65
CA THR A 158 -6.40 0.62 -11.48
C THR A 158 -6.68 0.45 -12.96
N TYR A 159 -7.02 -0.77 -13.39
CA TYR A 159 -7.36 -1.05 -14.79
C TYR A 159 -8.75 -0.55 -15.18
N ARG A 160 -9.65 -0.33 -14.22
CA ARG A 160 -10.97 0.26 -14.48
C ARG A 160 -10.87 1.73 -14.84
N TYR A 161 -10.08 2.49 -14.09
CA TYR A 161 -10.06 3.95 -14.17
C TYR A 161 -8.97 4.51 -15.07
N GLY A 162 -7.90 3.74 -15.36
CA GLY A 162 -6.90 4.18 -16.32
C GLY A 162 -5.89 5.21 -15.77
N VAL A 163 -5.93 5.52 -14.47
CA VAL A 163 -5.13 6.61 -13.86
C VAL A 163 -3.68 6.17 -13.60
N ILE A 164 -3.52 4.97 -13.03
CA ILE A 164 -2.21 4.42 -12.65
C ILE A 164 -1.63 3.51 -13.73
N ALA A 165 -2.48 2.73 -14.40
CA ALA A 165 -2.12 1.96 -15.59
C ALA A 165 -3.14 2.26 -16.69
N GLU A 166 -2.85 1.93 -17.94
CA GLU A 166 -3.81 2.07 -19.04
C GLU A 166 -5.12 1.33 -18.72
N GLN A 167 -6.25 1.93 -19.15
CA GLN A 167 -7.56 1.33 -18.93
C GLN A 167 -7.67 0.00 -19.68
N ASP A 168 -8.04 -1.06 -18.97
CA ASP A 168 -8.24 -2.41 -19.52
C ASP A 168 -9.49 -3.01 -18.83
N PRO A 169 -10.71 -2.75 -19.34
CA PRO A 169 -11.95 -3.19 -18.71
C PRO A 169 -12.03 -4.72 -18.57
N ALA A 170 -11.46 -5.47 -19.51
CA ALA A 170 -11.40 -6.93 -19.44
C ALA A 170 -10.53 -7.41 -18.26
N ARG A 171 -9.36 -6.79 -18.06
CA ARG A 171 -8.48 -7.11 -16.92
C ARG A 171 -9.07 -6.65 -15.59
N SER A 172 -9.71 -5.49 -15.57
CA SER A 172 -10.45 -5.01 -14.40
C SER A 172 -11.55 -6.02 -13.99
N HIS A 173 -12.36 -6.44 -14.95
CA HIS A 173 -13.39 -7.46 -14.73
C HIS A 173 -12.80 -8.78 -14.22
N ALA A 174 -11.64 -9.20 -14.74
CA ALA A 174 -10.96 -10.41 -14.30
C ALA A 174 -10.56 -10.36 -12.82
N TYR A 175 -10.00 -9.24 -12.35
CA TYR A 175 -9.66 -9.03 -10.94
C TYR A 175 -10.91 -9.10 -10.05
N TYR A 176 -11.98 -8.40 -10.42
CA TYR A 176 -13.22 -8.42 -9.64
C TYR A 176 -13.88 -9.81 -9.59
N LEU A 177 -13.86 -10.56 -10.70
CA LEU A 177 -14.33 -11.95 -10.72
C LEU A 177 -13.48 -12.84 -9.80
N ALA A 178 -12.16 -12.64 -9.77
CA ALA A 178 -11.26 -13.40 -8.90
C ALA A 178 -11.53 -13.11 -7.42
N ILE A 179 -11.79 -11.83 -7.07
CA ILE A 179 -12.21 -11.43 -5.73
C ILE A 179 -13.53 -12.10 -5.36
N ASN A 180 -14.55 -12.02 -6.22
CA ASN A 180 -15.86 -12.62 -5.94
C ASN A 180 -15.78 -14.14 -5.73
N ARG A 181 -14.80 -14.81 -6.35
CA ARG A 181 -14.52 -16.23 -6.13
C ARG A 181 -13.82 -16.51 -4.79
N ALA A 182 -12.91 -15.65 -4.37
CA ALA A 182 -12.16 -15.79 -3.11
C ALA A 182 -12.94 -15.32 -1.87
N ALA A 183 -13.78 -14.32 -2.04
CA ALA A 183 -14.57 -13.70 -1.00
C ALA A 183 -15.88 -13.21 -1.62
N PRO A 184 -16.89 -14.12 -1.70
CA PRO A 184 -18.23 -13.74 -2.09
C PRO A 184 -18.69 -12.54 -1.24
N ASP A 185 -19.41 -11.60 -1.86
CA ASP A 185 -19.95 -10.37 -1.27
C ASP A 185 -19.02 -9.15 -1.18
N LEU A 186 -17.70 -9.29 -1.34
CA LEU A 186 -16.80 -8.12 -1.36
C LEU A 186 -16.94 -7.27 -2.64
N VAL A 187 -17.34 -7.90 -3.74
CA VAL A 187 -17.65 -7.20 -5.00
C VAL A 187 -19.14 -7.38 -5.28
N SER A 188 -19.86 -6.28 -5.48
CA SER A 188 -21.28 -6.36 -5.80
C SER A 188 -21.52 -7.04 -7.16
N GLN A 189 -22.51 -7.92 -7.21
CA GLN A 189 -22.94 -8.57 -8.45
C GLN A 189 -23.32 -7.56 -9.54
N ARG A 190 -23.90 -6.41 -9.13
CA ARG A 190 -24.24 -5.33 -10.05
C ARG A 190 -23.01 -4.75 -10.74
N LEU A 191 -21.91 -4.53 -10.00
CA LEU A 191 -20.67 -4.01 -10.57
C LEU A 191 -20.09 -4.99 -11.61
N LEU A 192 -20.03 -6.28 -11.28
CA LEU A 192 -19.58 -7.33 -12.21
C LEU A 192 -20.41 -7.32 -13.49
N GLN A 193 -21.73 -7.30 -13.36
CA GLN A 193 -22.64 -7.28 -14.51
C GLN A 193 -22.50 -6.00 -15.34
N THR A 194 -22.32 -4.84 -14.71
CA THR A 194 -22.14 -3.57 -15.43
C THR A 194 -20.87 -3.62 -16.28
N ILE A 195 -19.73 -3.97 -15.69
CA ILE A 195 -18.47 -4.02 -16.44
C ILE A 195 -18.54 -5.10 -17.51
N GLY A 196 -19.06 -6.29 -17.19
CA GLY A 196 -19.16 -7.40 -18.13
C GLY A 196 -20.06 -7.12 -19.34
N LYS A 197 -21.09 -6.27 -19.20
CA LYS A 197 -21.97 -5.86 -20.32
C LYS A 197 -21.27 -4.94 -21.31
N ASP A 198 -20.28 -4.18 -20.86
CA ASP A 198 -19.53 -3.25 -21.70
C ASP A 198 -18.39 -3.95 -22.46
N LEU A 199 -18.14 -5.24 -22.19
CA LEU A 199 -17.12 -6.04 -22.87
C LEU A 199 -17.65 -6.69 -24.14
N THR A 200 -16.79 -6.77 -25.16
CA THR A 200 -17.04 -7.65 -26.32
C THR A 200 -16.99 -9.13 -25.90
N PRO A 201 -17.56 -10.05 -26.70
CA PRO A 201 -17.49 -11.49 -26.39
C PRO A 201 -16.07 -12.01 -26.16
N ARG A 202 -15.10 -11.52 -26.95
CA ARG A 202 -13.68 -11.89 -26.82
C ARG A 202 -13.05 -11.35 -25.53
N GLU A 203 -13.37 -10.11 -25.16
CA GLU A 203 -12.90 -9.52 -23.90
C GLU A 203 -13.52 -10.20 -22.68
N LEU A 204 -14.79 -10.58 -22.76
CA LEU A 204 -15.46 -11.33 -21.71
C LEU A 204 -14.79 -12.69 -21.50
N GLU A 205 -14.56 -13.45 -22.58
CA GLU A 205 -13.82 -14.73 -22.52
C GLU A 205 -12.42 -14.54 -21.93
N ARG A 206 -11.67 -13.55 -22.42
CA ARG A 206 -10.34 -13.18 -21.89
C ARG A 206 -10.39 -12.87 -20.39
N SER A 207 -11.39 -12.11 -19.94
CA SER A 207 -11.55 -11.75 -18.53
C SER A 207 -11.83 -12.97 -17.64
N GLN A 208 -12.63 -13.93 -18.12
CA GLN A 208 -12.97 -15.14 -17.38
C GLN A 208 -11.76 -16.08 -17.23
N LEU A 209 -10.97 -16.23 -18.30
CA LEU A 209 -9.72 -17.02 -18.27
C LEU A 209 -8.71 -16.40 -17.30
N MET A 210 -8.44 -15.09 -17.43
CA MET A 210 -7.54 -14.39 -16.51
C MET A 210 -8.01 -14.45 -15.06
N SER A 211 -9.32 -14.31 -14.82
CA SER A 211 -9.87 -14.38 -13.46
C SER A 211 -9.51 -15.69 -12.78
N LYS A 212 -9.57 -16.81 -13.52
CA LYS A 212 -9.19 -18.12 -13.01
C LYS A 212 -7.69 -18.17 -12.67
N GLU A 213 -6.83 -17.67 -13.55
CA GLU A 213 -5.38 -17.61 -13.31
C GLU A 213 -5.05 -16.74 -12.09
N ILE A 214 -5.64 -15.54 -12.01
CA ILE A 214 -5.48 -14.62 -10.88
C ILE A 214 -5.91 -15.29 -9.58
N TYR A 215 -7.06 -15.96 -9.57
CA TYR A 215 -7.56 -16.68 -8.39
C TYR A 215 -6.64 -17.83 -7.99
N ASP A 216 -6.17 -18.64 -8.95
CA ASP A 216 -5.28 -19.77 -8.70
C ASP A 216 -3.93 -19.30 -8.15
N GLU A 217 -3.36 -18.19 -8.65
CA GLU A 217 -2.11 -17.61 -8.14
C GLU A 217 -2.28 -16.93 -6.77
N CYS A 218 -3.38 -16.19 -6.57
CA CYS A 218 -3.61 -15.43 -5.35
C CYS A 218 -4.02 -16.32 -4.17
N CYS A 219 -5.07 -17.11 -4.38
CA CYS A 219 -6.06 -17.30 -3.33
C CYS A 219 -6.38 -18.78 -3.08
N LYS A 220 -6.16 -19.65 -4.06
CA LYS A 220 -6.23 -21.11 -3.92
C LYS A 220 -5.07 -21.65 -3.10
#